data_AF-A0A1C5F1P9-F1
#
_entry.id   AF-A0A1C5F1P9-F1
#
_cell.length_a   1.000
_cell.length_b   1.000
_cell.length_c   1.000
_cell.angle_alpha   90.00
_cell.angle_beta   90.00
_cell.angle_gamma   90.00
#
_symmetry.space_group_name_H-M   'P 1'
#
loop_
_entity.id
_entity.type
_entity.pdbx_description
1 polymer ?
#
loop_
_entity_poly.entity_id
_entity_poly.type
_entity_poly.pdbx_seq_one_letter_code
_entity_poly.pdbx_strand_id
1 'polypeptide(L)'
;MNQLSYDLFGDKTKPEVRLIGSSWMWQRSGLSIGGTRYAHGVTTHASSSVTIDLNRSCATYAALVGVDDLTRRLGSVRFSLYGDGERLWRSPVLRGGDPAVPVQVGISGRKTIRLVVEPYRPLGAVALADWAQSRISCL
;
A
#
# COMPACT_ATOMS: atom_id res chain seq x y z
N MET A 1 -5.88 -16.36 5.52
CA MET A 1 -5.38 -15.42 6.54
C MET A 1 -4.05 -14.86 6.03
N ASN A 2 -4.07 -13.74 5.31
CA ASN A 2 -2.87 -13.09 4.76
C ASN A 2 -2.73 -11.73 5.45
N GLN A 3 -2.24 -11.74 6.69
CA GLN A 3 -1.84 -10.53 7.40
C GLN A 3 -0.32 -10.57 7.56
N LEU A 4 0.34 -9.45 7.30
CA LEU A 4 1.78 -9.34 7.56
C LEU A 4 1.98 -9.10 9.05
N SER A 5 2.95 -9.80 9.63
CA SER A 5 3.42 -9.49 10.99
C SER A 5 4.15 -8.16 10.99
N TYR A 6 4.14 -7.50 12.15
CA TYR A 6 4.99 -6.34 12.41
C TYR A 6 6.36 -6.82 12.92
N ASP A 7 7.43 -6.15 12.51
CA ASP A 7 8.84 -6.50 12.76
C ASP A 7 9.23 -6.70 14.24
N LEU A 8 8.55 -6.04 15.18
CA LEU A 8 8.77 -6.23 16.63
C LEU A 8 8.33 -7.61 17.14
N PHE A 9 7.45 -8.30 16.41
CA PHE A 9 6.87 -9.59 16.80
C PHE A 9 7.14 -10.69 15.76
N GLY A 10 7.90 -10.35 14.72
CA GLY A 10 8.22 -11.23 13.60
C GLY A 10 9.44 -12.10 13.84
N ASP A 11 9.51 -13.23 13.12
CA ASP A 11 10.66 -14.15 13.14
C ASP A 11 11.74 -13.79 12.09
N LYS A 12 11.50 -12.74 11.30
CA LYS A 12 12.37 -12.24 10.23
C LYS A 12 12.67 -13.26 9.14
N THR A 13 11.74 -14.18 8.87
CA THR A 13 11.86 -15.16 7.78
C THR A 13 10.93 -14.88 6.59
N LYS A 14 9.98 -13.96 6.76
CA LYS A 14 8.95 -13.59 5.78
C LYS A 14 8.82 -12.07 5.70
N PRO A 15 8.12 -11.54 4.68
CA PRO A 15 7.85 -10.11 4.62
C PRO A 15 7.18 -9.60 5.90
N GLU A 16 7.71 -8.53 6.45
CA GLU A 16 7.27 -7.94 7.72
C GLU A 16 7.17 -6.42 7.59
N VAL A 17 6.16 -5.84 8.22
CA VAL A 17 6.01 -4.39 8.28
C VAL A 17 6.99 -3.86 9.30
N ARG A 18 7.84 -2.91 8.87
CA ARG A 18 8.69 -2.18 9.80
C ARG A 18 7.86 -1.21 10.63
N LEU A 19 7.80 -1.34 11.95
CA LEU A 19 7.04 -0.43 12.81
C LEU A 19 7.70 0.94 12.91
N ILE A 20 9.00 0.97 13.20
CA ILE A 20 9.74 2.23 13.40
C ILE A 20 9.99 2.88 12.03
N GLY A 21 9.54 4.13 11.89
CA GLY A 21 9.70 4.90 10.65
C GLY A 21 8.63 4.62 9.58
N SER A 22 7.66 3.74 9.86
CA SER A 22 6.46 3.61 9.02
C SER A 22 5.30 4.43 9.58
N SER A 23 4.46 4.93 8.68
CA SER A 23 3.16 5.50 9.04
C SER A 23 2.18 4.43 9.49
N TRP A 24 1.09 4.88 10.10
CA TRP A 24 -0.04 4.02 10.45
C TRP A 24 -0.60 3.30 9.22
N MET A 25 -0.95 2.02 9.40
CA MET A 25 -1.71 1.22 8.46
C MET A 25 -2.74 0.40 9.20
N TRP A 26 -3.89 0.18 8.56
CA TRP A 26 -4.92 -0.72 9.00
C TRP A 26 -5.05 -1.90 8.04
N GLN A 27 -4.57 -3.07 8.47
CA GLN A 27 -4.85 -4.32 7.77
C GLN A 27 -6.31 -4.71 8.01
N ARG A 28 -7.12 -4.80 6.96
CA ARG A 28 -8.56 -5.03 7.11
C ARG A 28 -9.17 -5.83 5.95
N SER A 29 -10.38 -6.31 6.19
CA SER A 29 -11.25 -6.91 5.18
C SER A 29 -12.37 -5.94 4.77
N GLY A 30 -12.95 -6.17 3.59
CA GLY A 30 -14.15 -5.43 3.15
C GLY A 30 -13.92 -3.94 2.87
N LEU A 31 -12.73 -3.56 2.42
CA LEU A 31 -12.47 -2.21 1.91
C LEU A 31 -13.09 -2.00 0.53
N SER A 32 -13.29 -0.76 0.12
CA SER A 32 -13.92 -0.45 -1.16
C SER A 32 -13.34 0.80 -1.81
N ILE A 33 -13.15 0.71 -3.13
CA ILE A 33 -12.60 1.76 -3.97
C ILE A 33 -13.55 1.93 -5.16
N GLY A 34 -14.05 3.15 -5.37
CA GLY A 34 -14.91 3.46 -6.51
C GLY A 34 -16.20 2.63 -6.52
N GLY A 35 -16.73 2.28 -5.34
CA GLY A 35 -17.91 1.42 -5.17
C GLY A 35 -17.67 -0.08 -5.31
N THR A 36 -16.44 -0.51 -5.65
CA THR A 36 -16.09 -1.94 -5.75
C THR A 36 -15.51 -2.43 -4.43
N ARG A 37 -16.06 -3.52 -3.88
CA ARG A 37 -15.58 -4.14 -2.63
C ARG A 37 -14.45 -5.14 -2.87
N TYR A 38 -13.46 -5.13 -1.98
CA TYR A 38 -12.33 -6.05 -1.97
C TYR A 38 -12.25 -6.81 -0.65
N ALA A 39 -11.95 -8.09 -0.73
CA ALA A 39 -11.97 -8.99 0.42
C ALA A 39 -10.89 -8.67 1.47
N HIS A 40 -9.71 -8.21 1.03
CA HIS A 40 -8.57 -7.94 1.90
C HIS A 40 -7.67 -6.84 1.30
N GLY A 41 -6.90 -6.18 2.17
CA GLY A 41 -5.97 -5.14 1.80
C GLY A 41 -5.49 -4.36 3.01
N VAL A 42 -4.89 -3.21 2.76
CA VAL A 42 -4.50 -2.27 3.81
C VAL A 42 -4.99 -0.88 3.48
N THR A 43 -5.44 -0.15 4.51
CA THR A 43 -5.82 1.26 4.43
C THR A 43 -4.77 2.10 5.16
N THR A 44 -4.39 3.23 4.57
CA THR A 44 -3.50 4.23 5.18
C THR A 44 -4.12 5.62 5.09
N HIS A 45 -3.50 6.60 5.74
CA HIS A 45 -3.77 8.00 5.46
C HIS A 45 -3.16 8.44 4.11
N ALA A 46 -3.71 9.49 3.52
CA ALA A 46 -3.24 10.07 2.27
C ALA A 46 -1.80 10.59 2.28
N SER A 47 -1.27 10.94 3.46
CA SER A 47 0.16 11.17 3.67
C SER A 47 0.70 9.98 4.46
N SER A 48 1.28 9.01 3.77
CA SER A 48 1.79 7.79 4.41
C SER A 48 3.00 7.22 3.70
N SER A 49 3.86 6.58 4.48
CA SER A 49 5.01 5.82 4.02
C SER A 49 5.15 4.58 4.89
N VAL A 50 4.89 3.40 4.33
CA VAL A 50 4.97 2.10 5.03
C VAL A 50 6.08 1.28 4.40
N THR A 51 7.07 0.89 5.21
CA THR A 51 8.19 0.05 4.78
C THR A 51 7.92 -1.40 5.14
N ILE A 52 8.16 -2.30 4.20
CA ILE A 52 8.10 -3.76 4.39
C ILE A 52 9.49 -4.31 4.14
N ASP A 53 10.05 -4.96 5.17
CA ASP A 53 11.27 -5.75 5.08
C ASP A 53 10.93 -7.09 4.44
N LEU A 54 11.56 -7.45 3.32
CA LEU A 54 11.17 -8.66 2.57
C LEU A 54 11.67 -9.94 3.24
N ASN A 55 12.82 -9.89 3.91
CA ASN A 55 13.45 -10.97 4.68
C ASN A 55 13.71 -12.30 3.92
N ARG A 56 13.37 -12.38 2.64
CA ARG A 56 13.64 -13.48 1.71
C ARG A 56 13.55 -13.00 0.27
N SER A 57 13.92 -13.88 -0.66
CA SER A 57 13.81 -13.61 -2.09
C SER A 57 12.35 -13.51 -2.52
N CYS A 58 11.94 -12.33 -2.99
CA CYS A 58 10.61 -12.09 -3.52
C CYS A 58 10.64 -11.62 -4.97
N ALA A 59 9.69 -12.11 -5.77
CA ALA A 59 9.66 -11.88 -7.21
C ALA A 59 8.81 -10.66 -7.57
N THR A 60 7.60 -10.56 -7.01
CA THR A 60 6.63 -9.52 -7.39
C THR A 60 5.87 -8.93 -6.19
N TYR A 61 5.51 -7.66 -6.31
CA TYR A 61 4.49 -6.99 -5.53
C TYR A 61 3.31 -6.64 -6.43
N ALA A 62 2.08 -6.89 -5.97
CA ALA A 62 0.88 -6.50 -6.68
C ALA A 62 -0.23 -6.00 -5.75
N ALA A 63 -1.00 -5.01 -6.22
CA ALA A 63 -2.17 -4.47 -5.52
C ALA A 63 -3.09 -3.72 -6.50
N LEU A 64 -4.28 -3.36 -6.02
CA LEU A 64 -5.19 -2.38 -6.62
C LEU A 64 -5.22 -1.16 -5.71
N VAL A 65 -4.85 0.02 -6.21
CA VAL A 65 -4.75 1.24 -5.40
C VAL A 65 -5.83 2.25 -5.73
N GLY A 66 -6.28 2.99 -4.71
CA GLY A 66 -7.24 4.07 -4.90
C GLY A 66 -7.66 4.71 -3.58
N VAL A 67 -8.47 5.77 -3.69
CA VAL A 67 -9.05 6.43 -2.52
C VAL A 67 -10.15 5.54 -1.94
N ASP A 68 -10.09 5.28 -0.65
CA ASP A 68 -11.08 4.48 0.08
C ASP A 68 -12.43 5.22 0.09
N ASP A 69 -13.52 4.51 -0.20
CA ASP A 69 -14.88 5.05 -0.20
C ASP A 69 -15.34 5.54 1.19
N LEU A 70 -14.68 5.15 2.29
CA LEU A 70 -14.85 5.74 3.62
C LEU A 70 -14.58 7.25 3.63
N THR A 71 -13.78 7.74 2.68
CA THR A 71 -13.51 9.16 2.47
C THR A 71 -14.70 9.92 1.85
N ARG A 72 -15.83 9.25 1.60
CA ARG A 72 -17.03 9.83 0.96
C ARG A 72 -16.70 10.54 -0.36
N ARG A 73 -15.80 9.94 -1.14
CA ARG A 73 -15.31 10.44 -2.45
C ARG A 73 -14.57 11.78 -2.39
N LEU A 74 -14.09 12.19 -1.22
CA LEU A 74 -13.26 13.40 -1.09
C LEU A 74 -11.77 13.08 -1.30
N GLY A 75 -11.02 14.12 -1.66
CA GLY A 75 -9.57 14.07 -1.73
C GLY A 75 -9.03 13.51 -3.04
N SER A 76 -7.72 13.70 -3.19
CA SER A 76 -6.96 13.24 -4.35
C SER A 76 -5.54 12.93 -3.90
N VAL A 77 -5.03 11.77 -4.31
CA VAL A 77 -3.74 11.25 -3.87
C VAL A 77 -2.94 10.71 -5.05
N ARG A 78 -1.66 10.45 -4.80
CA ARG A 78 -0.78 9.72 -5.70
C ARG A 78 -0.10 8.60 -4.93
N PHE A 79 -0.07 7.43 -5.54
CA PHE A 79 0.59 6.25 -5.00
C PHE A 79 1.95 6.07 -5.65
N SER A 80 2.93 5.65 -4.87
CA SER A 80 4.25 5.26 -5.37
C SER A 80 4.73 4.00 -4.65
N LEU A 81 5.40 3.12 -5.40
CA LEU A 81 6.10 1.96 -4.86
C LEU A 81 7.60 2.18 -5.03
N TYR A 82 8.35 1.99 -3.96
CA TYR A 82 9.80 2.04 -3.96
C TYR A 82 10.38 0.68 -3.61
N GLY A 83 11.54 0.33 -4.17
CA GLY A 83 12.38 -0.80 -3.76
C GLY A 83 13.77 -0.28 -3.41
N ASP A 84 14.20 -0.51 -2.17
CA ASP A 84 15.50 -0.03 -1.65
C ASP A 84 15.78 1.46 -1.91
N GLY A 85 14.74 2.29 -1.80
CA GLY A 85 14.81 3.75 -1.99
C GLY A 85 14.62 4.21 -3.45
N GLU A 86 14.68 3.31 -4.43
CA GLU A 86 14.43 3.62 -5.83
C GLU A 86 12.94 3.52 -6.16
N ARG A 87 12.36 4.51 -6.86
CA ARG A 87 10.94 4.46 -7.25
C ARG A 87 10.74 3.52 -8.42
N LEU A 88 10.05 2.42 -8.19
CA LEU A 88 9.76 1.40 -9.20
C LEU A 88 8.46 1.68 -9.97
N TRP A 89 7.49 2.34 -9.32
CA TRP A 89 6.20 2.64 -9.93
C TRP A 89 5.55 3.88 -9.31
N ARG A 90 4.70 4.55 -10.11
CA ARG A 90 3.90 5.71 -9.68
C ARG A 90 2.56 5.73 -10.40
N SER A 91 1.48 5.99 -9.68
CA SER A 91 0.14 6.16 -10.26
C SER A 91 -0.03 7.54 -10.93
N PRO A 92 -1.05 7.71 -11.80
CA PRO A 92 -1.64 9.03 -12.03
C PRO A 92 -2.23 9.61 -10.73
N VAL A 93 -2.73 10.85 -10.75
CA VAL A 93 -3.53 11.35 -9.61
C VAL A 93 -4.84 10.58 -9.58
N LEU A 94 -5.19 10.01 -8.44
CA LEU A 94 -6.46 9.33 -8.21
C LEU A 94 -7.32 10.17 -7.27
N ARG A 95 -8.59 10.33 -7.61
CA ARG A 95 -9.59 11.08 -6.84
C ARG A 95 -10.57 10.12 -6.17
N GLY A 96 -11.25 10.62 -5.15
CA GLY A 96 -12.36 9.89 -4.55
C GLY A 96 -13.44 9.54 -5.59
N GLY A 97 -13.81 8.26 -5.67
CA GLY A 97 -14.79 7.74 -6.63
C GLY A 97 -14.19 7.23 -7.95
N ASP A 98 -12.90 7.46 -8.21
CA ASP A 98 -12.22 6.84 -9.36
C ASP A 98 -12.13 5.31 -9.17
N PRO A 99 -12.12 4.52 -10.27
CA PRO A 99 -11.85 3.08 -10.19
C PRO A 99 -10.43 2.81 -9.68
N ALA A 100 -10.25 1.66 -9.04
CA ALA A 100 -8.93 1.24 -8.57
C ALA A 100 -7.96 1.03 -9.74
N VAL A 101 -6.69 1.41 -9.54
CA VAL A 101 -5.62 1.26 -10.54
C VAL A 101 -4.70 0.11 -10.13
N PRO A 102 -4.38 -0.84 -11.03
CA PRO A 102 -3.47 -1.92 -10.70
C PRO A 102 -2.02 -1.45 -10.63
N VAL A 103 -1.29 -2.01 -9.67
CA VAL A 103 0.16 -1.99 -9.61
C VAL A 103 0.65 -3.44 -9.61
N GLN A 104 1.60 -3.75 -10.49
CA GLN A 104 2.29 -5.03 -10.52
C GLN A 104 3.74 -4.79 -10.93
N VAL A 105 4.67 -5.06 -10.02
CA VAL A 105 6.08 -4.66 -10.16
C VAL A 105 6.99 -5.80 -9.73
N GLY A 106 8.07 -6.01 -10.48
CA GLY A 106 9.14 -6.92 -10.10
C GLY A 106 9.98 -6.34 -8.96
N ILE A 107 10.19 -7.12 -7.90
CA ILE A 107 10.93 -6.72 -6.69
C ILE A 107 12.12 -7.66 -6.41
N SER A 108 12.53 -8.42 -7.43
CA SER A 108 13.66 -9.35 -7.35
C SER A 108 14.93 -8.61 -6.96
N GLY A 109 15.69 -9.20 -6.02
CA GLY A 109 16.94 -8.63 -5.51
C GLY A 109 16.77 -7.46 -4.54
N ARG A 110 15.54 -7.00 -4.28
CA ARG A 110 15.29 -5.93 -3.31
C ARG A 110 15.29 -6.47 -1.88
N LYS A 111 15.71 -5.64 -0.92
CA LYS A 111 15.64 -5.98 0.51
C LYS A 111 14.37 -5.45 1.15
N THR A 112 13.92 -4.30 0.67
CA THR A 112 12.76 -3.57 1.19
C THR A 112 11.88 -3.10 0.05
N ILE A 113 10.58 -3.03 0.32
CA ILE A 113 9.66 -2.22 -0.46
C ILE A 113 9.03 -1.15 0.42
N ARG A 114 8.68 -0.02 -0.17
CA ARG A 114 8.02 1.08 0.55
C ARG A 114 6.80 1.55 -0.22
N LEU A 115 5.64 1.44 0.43
CA LEU A 115 4.33 1.86 -0.04
C LEU A 115 4.14 3.32 0.37
N VAL A 116 4.00 4.22 -0.59
CA VAL A 116 3.90 5.66 -0.33
C VAL A 116 2.62 6.22 -0.92
N VAL A 117 1.91 7.03 -0.13
CA VAL A 117 0.78 7.83 -0.58
C VAL A 117 1.09 9.29 -0.29
N GLU A 118 0.90 10.13 -1.30
CA GLU A 118 1.08 11.59 -1.20
C GLU A 118 -0.24 12.30 -1.55
N PRO A 119 -0.71 13.28 -0.76
CA PRO A 119 -1.85 14.10 -1.15
C PRO A 119 -1.47 15.00 -2.33
N TYR A 120 -2.33 15.09 -3.34
CA TYR A 120 -2.08 15.94 -4.51
C TYR A 120 -2.43 17.42 -4.26
N ARG A 121 -3.33 17.69 -3.31
CA ARG A 121 -3.77 19.03 -2.87
C ARG A 121 -3.97 19.05 -1.36
N PRO A 122 -4.00 20.23 -0.69
CA PRO A 122 -4.15 20.31 0.77
C PRO A 122 -5.37 19.55 1.32
N LEU A 123 -6.52 19.63 0.66
CA LEU A 123 -7.73 18.87 1.03
C LEU A 123 -7.58 17.35 0.83
N GLY A 124 -6.52 16.87 0.19
CA GLY A 124 -6.21 15.45 0.08
C GLY A 124 -5.74 14.84 1.40
N ALA A 125 -5.29 15.63 2.38
CA ALA A 125 -4.72 15.12 3.62
C ALA A 125 -5.72 14.33 4.50
N VAL A 126 -7.02 14.59 4.35
CA VAL A 126 -8.08 13.85 5.08
C VAL A 126 -8.44 12.53 4.43
N ALA A 127 -7.89 12.22 3.24
CA ALA A 127 -8.27 11.01 2.52
C ALA A 127 -7.67 9.75 3.15
N LEU A 128 -8.46 8.68 3.11
CA LEU A 128 -7.98 7.32 3.31
C LEU A 128 -7.63 6.73 1.95
N ALA A 129 -6.56 5.94 1.93
CA ALA A 129 -5.99 5.37 0.72
C ALA A 129 -5.81 3.87 0.90
N ASP A 130 -6.28 3.13 -0.08
CA ASP A 130 -6.29 1.67 -0.04
C ASP A 130 -5.24 1.07 -0.97
N TRP A 131 -4.59 0.02 -0.49
CA TRP A 131 -3.85 -0.96 -1.27
C TRP A 131 -4.64 -2.28 -1.17
N ALA A 132 -5.66 -2.43 -2.02
CA ALA A 132 -6.53 -3.59 -2.07
C ALA A 132 -5.86 -4.79 -2.72
N GLN A 133 -6.19 -6.00 -2.26
CA GLN A 133 -5.59 -7.25 -2.71
C GLN A 133 -4.04 -7.23 -2.70
N SER A 134 -3.47 -6.44 -1.78
CA SER A 134 -2.02 -6.25 -1.65
C SER A 134 -1.34 -7.58 -1.34
N ARG A 135 -0.41 -7.98 -2.20
CA ARG A 135 0.30 -9.26 -2.11
C ARG A 135 1.76 -9.12 -2.51
N ILE A 136 2.59 -9.88 -1.81
CA ILE A 136 3.99 -10.11 -2.14
C ILE A 136 4.12 -11.60 -2.49
N SER A 137 4.72 -11.90 -3.63
CA SER A 137 5.00 -13.28 -4.04
C SER A 137 6.49 -13.57 -3.86
N CYS A 138 6.80 -14.51 -2.98
CA CYS A 138 8.16 -14.94 -2.70
C CYS A 138 8.44 -16.36 -3.19
N LEU A 139 9.71 -16.63 -3.47
CA LEU A 139 10.23 -17.96 -3.80
C LEU A 139 10.38 -18.77 -2.52
#